data_AF-A0A535MN94-F1
#
_entry.id   AF-A0A535MN94-F1
#
_cell.length_a   1.000
_cell.length_b   1.000
_cell.length_c   1.000
_cell.angle_alpha   90.00
_cell.angle_beta   90.00
_cell.angle_gamma   90.00
#
_symmetry.space_group_name_H-M   'P 1'
#
loop_
_entity.id
_entity.type
_entity.pdbx_description
1 polymer ?
#
loop_
_entity_poly.entity_id
_entity_poly.type
_entity_poly.pdbx_seq_one_letter_code
_entity_poly.pdbx_strand_id
1 'polypeptide(L)'
;MAGGPSQRDGLPTRLRDWRPHPDPAAAVIAAAAPRRAAALTVALLLTAIMRSLLLPIGELAAAVGFVIALAGLLVVERRMDSVLSRHPHPTLPTRGREIGQQRSETPFWLGAAAGVGVGLVLLLPVMGAAASGRPLSGFWGWGAAIVVIATLEEVVLRGRLQPAWTAEAGPVAGLVLSAAVFALIHLPRYGLGAMPLDFAVGLALGGLRAVTGRVAPCAIAHVIADWGAWFWL
;
A
#
# COMPACT_ATOMS: atom_id res chain seq x y z
N MET A 1 63.13 -24.55 -32.39
CA MET A 1 61.79 -24.64 -31.75
C MET A 1 61.87 -23.81 -30.47
N ALA A 2 61.03 -22.86 -30.09
CA ALA A 2 59.81 -22.19 -30.59
C ALA A 2 59.82 -20.81 -29.87
N GLY A 3 59.45 -19.67 -30.45
CA GLY A 3 58.22 -19.38 -31.16
C GLY A 3 57.09 -18.97 -30.20
N GLY A 4 57.32 -18.01 -29.29
CA GLY A 4 56.29 -17.48 -28.38
C GLY A 4 55.47 -16.35 -29.04
N PRO A 5 54.13 -16.42 -29.06
CA PRO A 5 53.30 -15.47 -29.80
C PRO A 5 53.18 -14.09 -29.15
N SER A 6 53.05 -13.12 -30.04
CA SER A 6 52.90 -11.68 -29.87
C SER A 6 51.77 -11.25 -28.93
N GLN A 7 52.12 -10.38 -27.98
CA GLN A 7 51.23 -9.54 -27.20
C GLN A 7 50.35 -8.69 -28.15
N ARG A 8 49.04 -8.95 -28.19
CA ARG A 8 48.09 -8.14 -28.96
C ARG A 8 47.66 -6.93 -28.14
N ASP A 9 48.27 -5.80 -28.48
CA ASP A 9 47.74 -4.48 -28.27
C ASP A 9 46.37 -4.29 -28.93
N GLY A 10 45.53 -3.46 -28.30
CA GLY A 10 44.58 -2.63 -29.02
C GLY A 10 43.12 -3.06 -28.95
N LEU A 11 42.45 -2.80 -27.83
CA LEU A 11 41.05 -2.36 -27.86
C LEU A 11 40.85 -1.22 -26.85
N PRO A 12 40.60 0.02 -27.29
CA PRO A 12 40.32 1.12 -26.39
C PRO A 12 38.99 0.87 -25.66
N THR A 13 39.04 0.95 -24.33
CA THR A 13 37.94 0.81 -23.37
C THR A 13 36.94 1.97 -23.37
N ARG A 14 36.88 2.76 -24.46
CA ARG A 14 35.94 3.88 -24.60
C ARG A 14 34.91 3.59 -25.70
N LEU A 15 33.65 3.85 -25.35
CA LEU A 15 32.53 4.13 -26.28
C LEU A 15 31.86 2.93 -26.96
N ARG A 16 31.41 1.95 -26.18
CA ARG A 16 30.07 1.39 -26.45
C ARG A 16 29.08 2.04 -25.49
N ASP A 17 28.77 3.31 -25.78
CA ASP A 17 27.52 3.95 -25.39
C ASP A 17 26.38 3.26 -26.17
N TRP A 18 26.15 1.98 -25.88
CA TRP A 18 24.88 1.35 -26.18
C TRP A 18 23.89 1.98 -25.22
N ARG A 19 23.31 3.12 -25.60
CA ARG A 19 22.01 3.52 -25.07
C ARG A 19 21.02 2.56 -25.74
N PRO A 20 20.53 1.50 -25.07
CA PRO A 20 19.43 0.74 -25.64
C PRO A 20 18.31 1.75 -25.88
N HIS A 21 17.90 1.89 -27.14
CA HIS A 21 16.65 2.59 -27.42
C HIS A 21 15.59 1.94 -26.53
N PRO A 22 14.94 2.69 -25.63
CA PRO A 22 13.92 2.12 -24.77
C PRO A 22 12.91 1.44 -25.69
N ASP A 23 12.72 0.15 -25.47
CA ASP A 23 11.73 -0.65 -26.20
C ASP A 23 10.42 0.16 -26.21
N PRO A 24 9.82 0.44 -27.38
CA PRO A 24 8.61 1.26 -27.46
C PRO A 24 7.51 0.73 -26.54
N ALA A 25 7.48 -0.57 -26.24
CA ALA A 25 6.54 -1.10 -25.28
C ALA A 25 6.87 -0.77 -23.81
N ALA A 26 8.15 -0.69 -23.44
CA ALA A 26 8.56 -0.20 -22.12
C ALA A 26 8.17 1.28 -21.94
N ALA A 27 8.25 2.09 -23.01
CA ALA A 27 7.80 3.47 -22.99
C ALA A 27 6.27 3.59 -22.84
N VAL A 28 5.48 2.73 -23.49
CA VAL A 28 4.02 2.70 -23.34
C VAL A 28 3.60 2.22 -21.95
N ILE A 29 4.26 1.20 -21.39
CA ILE A 29 3.99 0.73 -20.01
C ILE A 29 4.35 1.83 -18.99
N ALA A 30 5.48 2.50 -19.16
CA ALA A 30 5.88 3.62 -18.32
C ALA A 30 4.91 4.82 -18.43
N ALA A 31 4.36 5.09 -19.62
CA ALA A 31 3.36 6.14 -19.82
C ALA A 31 1.95 5.77 -19.31
N ALA A 32 1.63 4.47 -19.24
CA ALA A 32 0.35 3.97 -18.72
C ALA A 32 0.33 3.82 -17.19
N ALA A 33 1.49 3.61 -16.56
CA ALA A 33 1.65 3.52 -15.12
C ALA A 33 1.03 4.71 -14.36
N PRO A 34 1.36 6.00 -14.64
CA PRO A 34 0.80 7.15 -13.92
C PRO A 34 -0.73 7.23 -13.95
N ARG A 35 -1.38 6.59 -14.95
CA ARG A 35 -2.84 6.52 -15.02
C ARG A 35 -3.43 5.49 -14.05
N ARG A 36 -2.70 4.42 -13.73
CA ARG A 36 -3.17 3.35 -12.84
C ARG A 36 -3.18 3.78 -11.38
N ALA A 37 -2.07 4.29 -10.84
CA ALA A 37 -2.05 4.75 -9.44
C ALA A 37 -3.03 5.90 -9.21
N ALA A 38 -3.15 6.83 -10.17
CA ALA A 38 -4.14 7.90 -10.15
C ALA A 38 -5.58 7.35 -10.19
N ALA A 39 -5.90 6.41 -11.09
CA ALA A 39 -7.22 5.81 -11.17
C ALA A 39 -7.60 5.05 -9.89
N LEU A 40 -6.66 4.30 -9.31
CA LEU A 40 -6.85 3.60 -8.04
C LEU A 40 -7.08 4.58 -6.88
N THR A 41 -6.32 5.68 -6.86
CA THR A 41 -6.50 6.78 -5.90
C THR A 41 -7.91 7.35 -6.00
N VAL A 42 -8.34 7.73 -7.21
CA VAL A 42 -9.67 8.31 -7.44
C VAL A 42 -10.77 7.31 -7.05
N ALA A 43 -10.67 6.05 -7.46
CA ALA A 43 -11.65 5.03 -7.12
C ALA A 43 -11.78 4.82 -5.60
N LEU A 44 -10.65 4.84 -4.88
CA LEU A 44 -10.64 4.71 -3.43
C LEU A 44 -11.26 5.94 -2.74
N LEU A 45 -10.94 7.15 -3.19
CA LEU A 45 -11.56 8.38 -2.66
C LEU A 45 -13.07 8.41 -2.93
N LEU A 46 -13.53 8.00 -4.12
CA LEU A 46 -14.94 7.85 -4.43
C LEU A 46 -15.63 6.82 -3.54
N THR A 47 -14.94 5.73 -3.20
CA THR A 47 -15.44 4.71 -2.27
C THR A 47 -15.64 5.29 -0.85
N ALA A 48 -14.76 6.16 -0.40
CA ALA A 48 -14.90 6.88 0.87
C ALA A 48 -16.05 7.90 0.86
N ILE A 49 -16.20 8.66 -0.23
CA ILE A 49 -17.34 9.58 -0.42
C ILE A 49 -18.65 8.79 -0.41
N MET A 50 -18.73 7.69 -1.17
CA MET A 50 -19.90 6.82 -1.18
C MET A 50 -20.25 6.33 0.22
N ARG A 51 -19.27 5.89 1.02
CA ARG A 51 -19.49 5.51 2.43
C ARG A 51 -20.15 6.64 3.22
N SER A 52 -19.67 7.88 3.07
CA SER A 52 -20.25 9.04 3.76
C SER A 52 -21.69 9.34 3.34
N LEU A 53 -22.02 9.15 2.06
CA LEU A 53 -23.38 9.31 1.53
C LEU A 53 -24.35 8.23 2.02
N LEU A 54 -23.84 7.06 2.42
CA LEU A 54 -24.63 5.97 2.99
C LEU A 54 -24.86 6.14 4.51
N LEU A 55 -24.14 7.03 5.20
CA LEU A 55 -24.28 7.23 6.65
C LEU A 55 -25.71 7.59 7.09
N PRO A 56 -26.47 8.46 6.38
CA PRO A 56 -27.86 8.76 6.73
C PRO A 56 -28.80 7.54 6.70
N ILE A 57 -28.44 6.48 5.96
CA ILE A 57 -29.19 5.21 5.89
C ILE A 57 -28.84 4.30 7.07
N GLY A 58 -27.67 4.50 7.68
CA GLY A 58 -27.21 3.81 8.89
C GLY A 58 -25.78 3.28 8.77
N GLU A 59 -25.09 3.19 9.91
CA GLU A 59 -23.69 2.73 9.99
C GLU A 59 -23.48 1.35 9.35
N LEU A 60 -24.42 0.42 9.52
CA LEU A 60 -24.33 -0.91 8.92
C LEU A 60 -24.38 -0.86 7.39
N ALA A 61 -25.30 -0.07 6.82
CA ALA A 61 -25.41 0.09 5.37
C ALA A 61 -24.16 0.74 4.78
N ALA A 62 -23.63 1.77 5.46
CA ALA A 62 -22.38 2.42 5.08
C ALA A 62 -21.18 1.45 5.15
N ALA A 63 -21.07 0.65 6.21
CA ALA A 63 -20.01 -0.34 6.37
C ALA A 63 -20.07 -1.43 5.30
N VAL A 64 -21.24 -2.01 5.07
CA VAL A 64 -21.46 -3.06 4.05
C VAL A 64 -21.16 -2.51 2.65
N GLY A 65 -21.69 -1.33 2.30
CA GLY A 65 -21.43 -0.69 1.02
C GLY A 65 -19.94 -0.43 0.80
N PHE A 66 -19.23 0.04 1.83
CA PHE A 66 -17.80 0.28 1.77
C PHE A 66 -16.97 -1.00 1.58
N VAL A 67 -17.30 -2.07 2.32
CA VAL A 67 -16.67 -3.40 2.15
C VAL A 67 -16.87 -3.92 0.73
N ILE A 68 -18.09 -3.83 0.19
CA ILE A 68 -18.41 -4.27 -1.17
C ILE A 68 -17.59 -3.48 -2.20
N ALA A 69 -17.49 -2.17 -2.05
CA ALA A 69 -16.74 -1.32 -2.98
C ALA A 69 -15.23 -1.60 -2.93
N LEU A 70 -14.64 -1.75 -1.74
CA LEU A 70 -13.22 -2.13 -1.61
C LEU A 70 -12.94 -3.52 -2.21
N ALA A 71 -13.80 -4.50 -1.93
CA ALA A 71 -13.69 -5.83 -2.52
C ALA A 71 -13.81 -5.78 -4.06
N GLY A 72 -14.76 -4.99 -4.58
CA GLY A 72 -14.93 -4.76 -6.01
C GLY A 72 -13.69 -4.16 -6.66
N LEU A 73 -13.07 -3.16 -6.01
CA LEU A 73 -11.82 -2.55 -6.45
C LEU A 73 -10.69 -3.58 -6.56
N LEU A 74 -10.56 -4.47 -5.56
CA LEU A 74 -9.58 -5.56 -5.59
C LEU A 74 -9.85 -6.58 -6.71
N VAL A 75 -11.11 -6.86 -7.01
CA VAL A 75 -11.48 -7.75 -8.14
C VAL A 75 -11.12 -7.12 -9.47
N VAL A 76 -11.42 -5.83 -9.68
CA VAL A 76 -11.06 -5.09 -10.90
C VAL A 76 -9.54 -5.08 -11.09
N GLU A 77 -8.81 -4.73 -10.04
CA GLU A 77 -7.34 -4.71 -10.05
C GLU A 77 -6.74 -6.08 -10.40
N ARG A 78 -7.24 -7.17 -9.82
CA ARG A 78 -6.80 -8.55 -10.18
C ARG A 78 -7.10 -8.91 -11.63
N ARG A 79 -8.23 -8.47 -12.17
CA ARG A 79 -8.59 -8.71 -13.58
C ARG A 79 -7.65 -7.93 -14.51
N MET A 80 -7.35 -6.68 -14.18
CA MET A 80 -6.39 -5.86 -14.95
C MET A 80 -5.00 -6.49 -14.98
N ASP A 81 -4.49 -6.96 -13.83
CA ASP A 81 -3.22 -7.69 -13.76
C ASP A 81 -3.23 -8.93 -14.66
N SER A 82 -4.35 -9.66 -14.70
CA SER A 82 -4.52 -10.86 -15.52
C SER A 82 -4.55 -10.55 -17.02
N VAL A 83 -5.10 -9.40 -17.43
CA VAL A 83 -5.12 -8.97 -18.83
C VAL A 83 -3.73 -8.55 -19.28
N LEU A 84 -3.05 -7.73 -18.47
CA LEU A 84 -1.69 -7.26 -18.76
C LEU A 84 -0.69 -8.43 -18.83
N SER A 85 -0.87 -9.47 -18.02
CA SER A 85 0.00 -10.65 -18.01
C SER A 85 -0.16 -11.59 -19.22
N ARG A 86 -1.26 -11.49 -19.99
CA ARG A 86 -1.52 -12.35 -21.16
C ARG A 86 -0.75 -11.96 -22.42
N HIS A 87 -0.12 -10.79 -22.43
CA HIS A 87 0.77 -10.38 -23.51
C HIS A 87 2.22 -10.52 -23.02
N PRO A 88 2.82 -11.72 -23.10
CA PRO A 88 4.21 -11.90 -22.72
C PRO A 88 5.09 -11.06 -23.62
N HIS A 89 5.76 -10.06 -23.05
CA HIS A 89 6.85 -9.38 -23.73
C HIS A 89 7.99 -10.38 -23.97
N PRO A 90 8.60 -10.41 -25.17
CA PRO A 90 9.83 -11.15 -25.39
C PRO A 90 10.87 -10.64 -24.39
N THR A 91 11.40 -11.59 -23.63
CA THR A 91 12.24 -11.40 -22.45
C THR A 91 13.49 -10.57 -22.74
N LEU A 92 13.50 -9.31 -22.30
CA LEU A 92 14.76 -8.65 -21.98
C LEU A 92 15.31 -9.28 -20.69
N PRO A 93 16.61 -9.60 -20.63
CA PRO A 93 17.22 -10.18 -19.44
C PRO A 93 17.08 -9.20 -18.28
N THR A 94 16.22 -9.55 -17.33
CA THR A 94 15.90 -8.79 -16.11
C THR A 94 17.07 -8.84 -15.12
N ARG A 95 18.24 -8.31 -15.51
CA ARG A 95 19.43 -8.24 -14.64
C ARG A 95 19.25 -7.28 -13.45
N GLY A 96 18.18 -6.48 -13.43
CA GLY A 96 17.83 -5.58 -12.32
C GLY A 96 16.69 -6.05 -11.41
N ARG A 97 16.04 -7.19 -11.71
CA ARG A 97 14.89 -7.69 -10.91
C ARG A 97 15.33 -8.53 -9.71
N GLU A 98 16.56 -9.01 -9.70
CA GLU A 98 17.14 -9.78 -8.59
C GLU A 98 17.49 -8.92 -7.36
N ILE A 99 17.69 -7.60 -7.51
CA ILE A 99 18.07 -6.72 -6.39
C ILE A 99 16.85 -6.29 -5.55
N GLY A 100 15.64 -6.27 -6.13
CA GLY A 100 14.41 -5.83 -5.43
C GLY A 100 13.51 -6.96 -4.93
N GLN A 101 13.79 -8.21 -5.32
CA GLN A 101 12.99 -9.38 -4.99
C GLN A 101 13.71 -10.32 -4.01
N GLN A 102 14.62 -9.78 -3.19
CA GLN A 102 14.89 -10.33 -1.86
C GLN A 102 13.59 -10.16 -1.06
N ARG A 103 12.68 -11.13 -1.22
CA ARG A 103 11.55 -11.35 -0.31
C ARG A 103 12.11 -11.27 1.09
N SER A 104 11.69 -10.29 1.88
CA SER A 104 11.99 -10.28 3.30
C SER A 104 11.49 -11.62 3.87
N GLU A 105 12.42 -12.50 4.21
CA GLU A 105 12.13 -13.74 4.92
C GLU A 105 11.72 -13.46 6.36
N THR A 106 11.21 -12.26 6.67
CA THR A 106 10.68 -11.95 8.00
C THR A 106 9.63 -13.00 8.32
N PRO A 107 9.88 -13.85 9.32
CA PRO A 107 8.93 -14.84 9.78
C PRO A 107 7.61 -14.15 10.08
N PHE A 108 6.50 -14.82 9.78
CA PHE A 108 5.17 -14.23 9.98
C PHE A 108 4.97 -13.69 11.41
N TRP A 109 5.47 -14.41 12.42
CA TRP A 109 5.37 -14.01 13.82
C TRP A 109 6.15 -12.73 14.15
N LEU A 110 7.32 -12.51 13.53
CA LEU A 110 8.08 -11.25 13.68
C LEU A 110 7.33 -10.08 13.05
N GLY A 111 6.73 -10.29 11.87
CA GLY A 111 5.87 -9.30 11.24
C GLY A 111 4.63 -8.99 12.09
N ALA A 112 3.99 -10.01 12.65
CA ALA A 112 2.84 -9.84 13.53
C ALA A 112 3.21 -9.07 14.81
N ALA A 113 4.35 -9.41 15.45
CA ALA A 113 4.85 -8.70 16.62
C ALA A 113 5.16 -7.22 16.31
N ALA A 114 5.75 -6.93 15.15
CA ALA A 114 5.96 -5.55 14.69
C ALA A 114 4.62 -4.82 14.49
N GLY A 115 3.63 -5.48 13.89
CA GLY A 115 2.28 -4.92 13.74
C GLY A 115 1.61 -4.61 15.09
N VAL A 116 1.69 -5.53 16.05
CA VAL A 116 1.20 -5.30 17.41
C VAL A 116 1.92 -4.13 18.06
N GLY A 117 3.26 -4.09 18.01
CA GLY A 117 4.07 -3.02 18.60
C GLY A 117 3.71 -1.65 18.02
N VAL A 118 3.60 -1.53 16.70
CA VAL A 118 3.18 -0.28 16.05
C VAL A 118 1.74 0.07 16.45
N GLY A 119 0.82 -0.88 16.43
CA GLY A 119 -0.58 -0.66 16.84
C GLY A 119 -0.69 -0.09 18.25
N LEU A 120 0.08 -0.63 19.21
CA LEU A 120 0.11 -0.10 20.59
C LEU A 120 0.69 1.31 20.67
N VAL A 121 1.74 1.62 19.90
CA VAL A 121 2.30 2.98 19.82
C VAL A 121 1.28 3.97 19.26
N LEU A 122 0.47 3.56 18.29
CA LEU A 122 -0.60 4.39 17.73
C LEU A 122 -1.73 4.70 18.72
N LEU A 123 -1.81 3.99 19.85
CA LEU A 123 -2.77 4.29 20.92
C LEU A 123 -2.30 5.43 21.83
N LEU A 124 -1.01 5.76 21.86
CA LEU A 124 -0.47 6.77 22.77
C LEU A 124 -1.20 8.12 22.72
N PRO A 125 -1.61 8.66 21.55
CA PRO A 125 -2.33 9.94 21.50
C PRO A 125 -3.70 9.92 22.19
N VAL A 126 -4.33 8.75 22.32
CA VAL A 126 -5.69 8.62 22.89
C VAL A 126 -5.69 8.13 24.34
N MET A 127 -4.59 7.54 24.82
CA MET A 127 -4.50 7.02 26.20
C MET A 127 -4.61 8.10 27.30
N GLY A 128 -4.48 9.38 26.96
CA GLY A 128 -4.71 10.50 27.89
C GLY A 128 -6.18 10.95 27.98
N ALA A 129 -7.05 10.44 27.12
CA ALA A 129 -8.48 10.76 27.14
C ALA A 129 -9.22 9.99 28.24
N ALA A 130 -10.39 10.47 28.64
CA ALA A 130 -11.29 9.70 29.49
C ALA A 130 -11.81 8.48 28.72
N ALA A 131 -12.03 7.37 29.42
CA ALA A 131 -12.63 6.19 28.80
C ALA A 131 -14.04 6.53 28.25
N SER A 132 -14.35 6.04 27.05
CA SER A 132 -15.56 6.37 26.31
C SER A 132 -16.86 5.92 26.98
N GLY A 133 -16.78 4.99 27.94
CA GLY A 133 -17.94 4.39 28.62
C GLY A 133 -18.79 3.48 27.73
N ARG A 134 -18.36 3.19 26.49
CA ARG A 134 -19.12 2.37 25.54
C ARG A 134 -19.20 0.91 26.01
N PRO A 135 -20.37 0.24 25.90
CA PRO A 135 -20.56 -1.10 26.43
C PRO A 135 -19.82 -2.16 25.59
N LEU A 136 -19.26 -3.18 26.26
CA LEU A 136 -18.59 -4.31 25.60
C LEU A 136 -19.52 -5.13 24.69
N SER A 137 -20.83 -5.15 24.95
CA SER A 137 -21.79 -5.84 24.09
C SER A 137 -21.86 -5.25 22.69
N GLY A 138 -21.69 -3.93 22.55
CA GLY A 138 -21.62 -3.24 21.26
C GLY A 138 -20.29 -3.43 20.53
N PHE A 139 -19.21 -3.77 21.27
CA PHE A 139 -17.87 -3.89 20.72
C PHE A 139 -17.73 -5.06 19.75
N TRP A 140 -18.32 -6.23 20.03
CA TRP A 140 -18.01 -7.43 19.23
C TRP A 140 -18.44 -7.32 17.77
N GLY A 141 -19.67 -6.87 17.52
CA GLY A 141 -20.18 -6.68 16.16
C GLY A 141 -19.42 -5.58 15.41
N TRP A 142 -19.18 -4.46 16.09
CA TRP A 142 -18.44 -3.33 15.54
C TRP A 142 -16.97 -3.68 15.26
N GLY A 143 -16.29 -4.30 16.22
CA GLY A 143 -14.88 -4.67 16.16
C GLY A 143 -14.61 -5.72 15.08
N ALA A 144 -15.53 -6.67 14.87
CA ALA A 144 -15.44 -7.61 13.75
C ALA A 144 -15.57 -6.89 12.39
N ALA A 145 -16.47 -5.92 12.26
CA ALA A 145 -16.59 -5.11 11.05
C ALA A 145 -15.32 -4.30 10.78
N ILE A 146 -14.74 -3.69 11.82
CA ILE A 146 -13.46 -2.98 11.75
C ILE A 146 -12.33 -3.88 11.27
N VAL A 147 -12.22 -5.12 11.76
CA VAL A 147 -11.21 -6.08 11.27
C VAL A 147 -11.29 -6.25 9.76
N VAL A 148 -12.50 -6.44 9.23
CA VAL A 148 -12.72 -6.61 7.78
C VAL A 148 -12.36 -5.33 7.03
N ILE A 149 -12.84 -4.17 7.50
CA ILE A 149 -12.62 -2.87 6.85
C ILE A 149 -11.14 -2.52 6.84
N ALA A 150 -10.48 -2.48 8.00
CA ALA A 150 -9.06 -2.14 8.13
C ALA A 150 -8.18 -3.10 7.30
N THR A 151 -8.52 -4.40 7.28
CA THR A 151 -7.79 -5.36 6.44
C THR A 151 -7.93 -5.04 4.96
N LEU A 152 -9.15 -4.76 4.47
CA LEU A 152 -9.37 -4.42 3.06
C LEU A 152 -8.70 -3.09 2.69
N GLU A 153 -8.78 -2.08 3.55
CA GLU A 153 -8.09 -0.80 3.36
C GLU A 153 -6.58 -1.00 3.23
N GLU A 154 -5.94 -1.76 4.13
CA GLU A 154 -4.49 -2.00 4.05
C GLU A 154 -4.11 -2.86 2.82
N VAL A 155 -4.97 -3.78 2.39
CA VAL A 155 -4.75 -4.55 1.15
C VAL A 155 -4.81 -3.64 -0.08
N VAL A 156 -5.75 -2.69 -0.14
CA VAL A 156 -5.82 -1.71 -1.24
C VAL A 156 -4.65 -0.73 -1.14
N LEU A 157 -4.45 -0.09 0.01
CA LEU A 157 -3.46 0.97 0.20
C LEU A 157 -2.03 0.46 0.16
N ARG A 158 -1.69 -0.57 0.94
CA ARG A 158 -0.29 -1.06 1.07
C ARG A 158 0.01 -2.21 0.14
N GLY A 159 -1.02 -2.97 -0.24
CA GLY A 159 -0.89 -4.06 -1.19
C GLY A 159 -0.92 -3.62 -2.64
N ARG A 160 -1.63 -2.54 -3.00
CA ARG A 160 -1.78 -2.06 -4.39
C ARG A 160 -1.27 -0.64 -4.60
N LEU A 161 -1.83 0.33 -3.87
CA LEU A 161 -1.62 1.75 -4.16
C LEU A 161 -0.19 2.23 -3.88
N GLN A 162 0.36 1.90 -2.70
CA GLN A 162 1.72 2.28 -2.33
C GLN A 162 2.76 1.67 -3.28
N PRO A 163 2.73 0.37 -3.63
CA PRO A 163 3.59 -0.19 -4.67
C PRO A 163 3.46 0.50 -6.04
N ALA A 164 2.24 0.85 -6.46
CA ALA A 164 2.01 1.54 -7.72
C ALA A 164 2.69 2.93 -7.74
N TRP A 165 2.42 3.76 -6.73
CA TRP A 165 3.10 5.05 -6.60
C TRP A 165 4.62 4.93 -6.39
N THR A 166 5.09 3.85 -5.74
CA THR A 166 6.52 3.58 -5.58
C THR A 166 7.18 3.28 -6.91
N ALA A 167 6.53 2.50 -7.78
CA ALA A 167 7.02 2.18 -9.10
C ALA A 167 7.06 3.41 -10.03
N GLU A 168 6.13 4.35 -9.84
CA GLU A 168 5.97 5.53 -10.71
C GLU A 168 6.78 6.75 -10.25
N ALA A 169 6.81 7.02 -8.95
CA ALA A 169 7.36 8.25 -8.37
C ALA A 169 8.45 7.99 -7.33
N GLY A 170 8.82 6.73 -7.10
CA GLY A 170 9.85 6.31 -6.16
C GLY A 170 9.34 6.06 -4.73
N PRO A 171 10.18 5.47 -3.86
CA PRO A 171 9.75 4.96 -2.55
C PRO A 171 9.18 6.03 -1.61
N VAL A 172 9.81 7.21 -1.57
CA VAL A 172 9.37 8.32 -0.70
C VAL A 172 8.01 8.84 -1.14
N ALA A 173 7.80 9.05 -2.45
CA ALA A 173 6.53 9.49 -2.99
C ALA A 173 5.44 8.43 -2.76
N GLY A 174 5.74 7.15 -2.97
CA GLY A 174 4.82 6.05 -2.66
C GLY A 174 4.34 6.02 -1.21
N LEU A 175 5.26 6.22 -0.28
CA LEU A 175 4.95 6.36 1.15
C LEU A 175 4.05 7.57 1.42
N VAL A 176 4.49 8.77 1.02
CA VAL A 176 3.80 10.03 1.31
C VAL A 176 2.42 10.10 0.64
N LEU A 177 2.31 9.74 -0.64
CA LEU A 177 1.03 9.77 -1.37
C LEU A 177 0.04 8.75 -0.82
N SER A 178 0.48 7.53 -0.48
CA SER A 178 -0.42 6.54 0.13
C SER A 178 -0.84 6.92 1.56
N ALA A 179 -0.01 7.65 2.31
CA ALA A 179 -0.38 8.22 3.60
C ALA A 179 -1.37 9.38 3.46
N ALA A 180 -1.20 10.24 2.45
CA ALA A 180 -2.14 11.32 2.14
C ALA A 180 -3.51 10.76 1.75
N VAL A 181 -3.56 9.72 0.90
CA VAL A 181 -4.82 9.06 0.54
C VAL A 181 -5.47 8.40 1.76
N PHE A 182 -4.69 7.77 2.65
CA PHE A 182 -5.21 7.25 3.91
C PHE A 182 -5.89 8.35 4.75
N ALA A 183 -5.27 9.52 4.91
CA ALA A 183 -5.90 10.64 5.62
C ALA A 183 -7.17 11.15 4.92
N LEU A 184 -7.16 11.23 3.59
CA LEU A 184 -8.29 11.72 2.81
C LEU A 184 -9.50 10.78 2.83
N ILE A 185 -9.32 9.46 2.88
CA ILE A 185 -10.47 8.54 2.99
C ILE A 185 -11.14 8.61 4.37
N HIS A 186 -10.42 9.07 5.38
CA HIS A 186 -10.91 9.24 6.75
C HIS A 186 -11.57 10.62 6.98
N LEU A 187 -11.20 11.63 6.18
CA LEU A 187 -11.73 12.99 6.28
C LEU A 187 -13.27 13.08 6.40
N PRO A 188 -14.09 12.35 5.60
CA PRO A 188 -15.55 12.44 5.73
C PRO A 188 -16.09 11.97 7.09
N ARG A 189 -15.35 11.12 7.81
CA ARG A 189 -15.76 10.57 9.11
C ARG A 189 -15.17 11.33 10.29
N TYR A 190 -13.88 11.68 10.22
CA TYR A 190 -13.15 12.28 11.35
C TYR A 190 -12.93 13.78 11.23
N GLY A 191 -13.18 14.37 10.06
CA GLY A 191 -13.06 15.80 9.82
C GLY A 191 -11.62 16.29 9.69
N LEU A 192 -11.46 17.58 9.38
CA LEU A 192 -10.16 18.20 9.09
C LEU A 192 -9.19 18.15 10.27
N GLY A 193 -9.70 18.22 11.51
CA GLY A 193 -8.87 18.22 12.71
C GLY A 193 -8.10 16.91 12.94
N ALA A 194 -8.63 15.79 12.45
CA ALA A 194 -7.99 14.48 12.56
C ALA A 194 -6.94 14.22 11.47
N MET A 195 -6.95 14.97 10.36
CA MET A 195 -6.09 14.72 9.21
C MET A 195 -4.58 14.64 9.53
N PRO A 196 -3.99 15.49 10.39
CA PRO A 196 -2.58 15.36 10.74
C PRO A 196 -2.26 14.03 11.42
N LEU A 197 -3.15 13.56 12.30
CA LEU A 197 -3.03 12.26 12.96
C LEU A 197 -3.20 11.13 11.96
N ASP A 198 -4.25 11.16 11.12
CA ASP A 198 -4.49 10.13 10.11
C ASP A 198 -3.34 10.03 9.11
N PHE A 199 -2.75 11.17 8.72
CA PHE A 199 -1.56 11.19 7.88
C PHE A 199 -0.35 10.55 8.57
N ALA A 200 -0.12 10.86 9.85
CA ALA A 200 0.95 10.26 10.64
C ALA A 200 0.76 8.74 10.82
N VAL A 201 -0.47 8.29 11.07
CA VAL A 201 -0.85 6.86 11.08
C VAL A 201 -0.55 6.24 9.72
N GLY A 202 -0.96 6.88 8.62
CA GLY A 202 -0.68 6.44 7.26
C GLY A 202 0.82 6.28 6.96
N LEU A 203 1.65 7.21 7.45
CA LEU A 203 3.12 7.12 7.36
C LEU A 203 3.67 5.95 8.18
N ALA A 204 3.19 5.75 9.40
CA ALA A 204 3.62 4.64 10.26
C ALA A 204 3.29 3.28 9.63
N LEU A 205 2.07 3.11 9.12
CA LEU A 205 1.63 1.89 8.42
C LEU A 205 2.39 1.68 7.10
N GLY A 206 2.57 2.74 6.32
CA GLY A 206 3.36 2.68 5.08
C GLY A 206 4.84 2.38 5.31
N GLY A 207 5.41 2.88 6.41
CA GLY A 207 6.76 2.56 6.86
C GLY A 207 6.88 1.11 7.34
N LEU A 208 5.91 0.62 8.10
CA LEU A 208 5.82 -0.78 8.50
C LEU A 208 5.74 -1.71 7.29
N ARG A 209 5.00 -1.32 6.25
CA ARG A 209 4.98 -2.02 4.95
C ARG A 209 6.36 -2.02 4.29
N ALA A 210 7.06 -0.90 4.29
CA ALA A 210 8.39 -0.78 3.68
C ALA A 210 9.43 -1.66 4.38
N VAL A 211 9.40 -1.74 5.72
CA VAL A 211 10.32 -2.55 6.51
C VAL A 211 9.98 -4.05 6.43
N THR A 212 8.71 -4.41 6.56
CA THR A 212 8.30 -5.82 6.64
C THR A 212 8.11 -6.46 5.27
N GLY A 213 7.89 -5.68 4.22
CA GLY A 213 7.51 -6.20 2.91
C GLY A 213 6.18 -6.95 2.93
N ARG A 214 5.32 -6.78 3.96
CA ARG A 214 4.03 -7.49 4.14
C ARG A 214 2.88 -6.54 4.48
N VAL A 215 1.65 -6.91 4.11
CA VAL A 215 0.43 -6.15 4.42
C VAL A 215 -0.14 -6.55 5.78
N ALA A 216 -0.04 -7.83 6.15
CA ALA A 216 -0.60 -8.34 7.41
C ALA A 216 -0.16 -7.57 8.67
N PRO A 217 1.13 -7.19 8.85
CA PRO A 217 1.54 -6.35 9.98
C PRO A 217 0.81 -5.00 10.02
N CYS A 218 0.56 -4.39 8.85
CA CYS A 218 -0.15 -3.11 8.75
C CYS A 218 -1.61 -3.27 9.14
N ALA A 219 -2.28 -4.32 8.64
CA ALA A 219 -3.66 -4.63 9.02
C ALA A 219 -3.82 -4.87 10.53
N ILE A 220 -2.88 -5.62 11.15
CA ILE A 220 -2.87 -5.84 12.60
C ILE A 220 -2.72 -4.52 13.35
N ALA A 221 -1.75 -3.68 12.96
CA ALA A 221 -1.51 -2.38 13.59
C ALA A 221 -2.74 -1.47 13.49
N HIS A 222 -3.36 -1.41 12.31
CA HIS A 222 -4.55 -0.62 12.03
C HIS A 222 -5.74 -1.09 12.88
N VAL A 223 -6.03 -2.40 12.91
CA VAL A 223 -7.10 -2.97 13.75
C VAL A 223 -6.91 -2.64 15.23
N ILE A 224 -5.69 -2.74 15.74
CA ILE A 224 -5.41 -2.42 17.15
C ILE A 224 -5.65 -0.93 17.42
N ALA A 225 -5.21 -0.06 16.51
CA ALA A 225 -5.44 1.38 16.62
C ALA A 225 -6.94 1.71 16.68
N ASP A 226 -7.74 1.13 15.77
CA ASP A 226 -9.19 1.33 15.74
C ASP A 226 -9.86 0.75 16.98
N TRP A 227 -9.50 -0.45 17.41
CA TRP A 227 -10.06 -1.04 18.63
C TRP A 227 -9.76 -0.17 19.86
N GLY A 228 -8.58 0.43 19.96
CA GLY A 228 -8.31 1.38 21.03
C GLY A 228 -9.18 2.63 20.96
N ALA A 229 -9.48 3.13 19.76
CA ALA A 229 -10.40 4.26 19.59
C ALA A 229 -11.80 3.97 20.17
N TRP A 230 -12.28 2.72 20.17
CA TRP A 230 -13.55 2.37 20.85
C TRP A 230 -13.53 2.68 22.36
N PHE A 231 -12.39 2.47 23.01
CA PHE A 231 -12.28 2.59 24.47
C PHE A 231 -11.97 4.02 24.92
N TRP A 232 -11.41 4.86 24.05
CA TRP A 232 -10.87 6.18 24.40
C TRP A 232 -11.52 7.36 23.65
N LEU A 233 -12.35 7.10 22.63
CA LEU A 233 -13.12 8.09 21.85
C LEU A 233 -14.61 7.71 21.79
#